data_AF-U3U3J1-F1
#
_entry.id   AF-U3U3J1-F1
#
_cell.length_a   1.000
_cell.length_b   1.000
_cell.length_c   1.000
_cell.angle_alpha   90.00
_cell.angle_beta   90.00
_cell.angle_gamma   90.00
#
_symmetry.space_group_name_H-M   'P 1'
#
loop_
_entity.id
_entity.type
_entity.pdbx_description
1 polymer ?
#
loop_
_entity_poly.entity_id
_entity_poly.type
_entity_poly.pdbx_seq_one_letter_code
_entity_poly.pdbx_strand_id
1 'polypeptide(L)' 'MSHKIALITGGNRGLGKNGALKLAAKGVDILFTWRGHAEEAQAVVKEIEALGARAVALQLDVGDSKQFDDFAARVKATLN' A
#
# COMPACT_ATOMS: atom_id res chain seq x y z
N MET A 1 16.23 -11.59 10.19
CA MET A 1 15.05 -12.04 9.41
C MET A 1 14.56 -10.85 8.61
N SER A 2 14.50 -10.90 7.28
CA SER A 2 13.93 -9.80 6.49
C SER A 2 12.41 -9.81 6.60
N HIS A 3 11.81 -8.73 7.09
CA HIS A 3 10.35 -8.56 7.01
C HIS A 3 9.92 -8.51 5.54
N LYS A 4 8.89 -9.29 5.18
CA LYS A 4 8.34 -9.29 3.82
C LYS A 4 7.41 -8.10 3.66
N ILE A 5 7.46 -7.48 2.49
CA ILE A 5 6.58 -6.38 2.10
C ILE A 5 5.77 -6.81 0.89
N ALA A 6 4.46 -6.61 0.92
CA ALA A 6 3.58 -6.79 -0.23
C ALA A 6 3.27 -5.43 -0.87
N LEU A 7 3.56 -5.30 -2.16
CA LEU A 7 3.14 -4.16 -2.99
C LEU A 7 1.81 -4.49 -3.67
N ILE A 8 0.76 -3.73 -3.37
CA ILE A 8 -0.60 -3.94 -3.91
C ILE A 8 -1.08 -2.70 -4.65
N THR A 9 -1.33 -2.80 -5.95
CA THR A 9 -1.95 -1.70 -6.70
C THR A 9 -3.46 -1.63 -6.44
N GLY A 10 -4.00 -0.43 -6.20
CA GLY A 10 -5.44 -0.25 -5.94
C GLY A 10 -5.92 -0.83 -4.61
N GLY A 11 -5.10 -0.70 -3.55
CA GLY A 11 -5.33 -1.32 -2.25
C GLY A 11 -6.34 -0.60 -1.33
N ASN A 12 -6.84 0.59 -1.70
CA ASN A 12 -7.76 1.34 -0.82
C ASN A 12 -9.19 0.79 -0.76
N ARG A 13 -9.58 -0.14 -1.66
CA ARG A 13 -10.94 -0.69 -1.69
C ARG A 13 -11.03 -2.10 -2.29
N GLY A 14 -12.22 -2.70 -2.18
CA GLY A 14 -12.56 -3.97 -2.83
C GLY A 14 -11.58 -5.11 -2.54
N LEU A 15 -11.18 -5.83 -3.59
CA LEU A 15 -10.26 -6.97 -3.47
C LEU A 15 -8.86 -6.56 -3.00
N GLY A 16 -8.36 -5.39 -3.41
CA GLY A 16 -7.06 -4.87 -3.00
C GLY A 16 -7.00 -4.66 -1.48
N LYS A 17 -8.01 -4.00 -0.92
CA LYS A 17 -8.16 -3.84 0.54
C LYS A 17 -8.25 -5.19 1.26
N ASN A 18 -9.09 -6.11 0.77
CA ASN A 18 -9.24 -7.42 1.40
C ASN A 18 -7.93 -8.22 1.42
N GLY A 19 -7.19 -8.19 0.31
CA GLY A 19 -5.87 -8.83 0.19
C GLY A 19 -4.85 -8.20 1.14
N ALA A 20 -4.80 -6.88 1.21
CA ALA A 20 -3.93 -6.13 2.12
C ALA A 20 -4.15 -6.53 3.58
N LEU A 21 -5.41 -6.50 4.04
CA LEU A 21 -5.76 -6.86 5.42
C LEU A 21 -5.43 -8.32 5.76
N LYS A 22 -5.68 -9.26 4.84
CA LYS A 22 -5.35 -10.68 5.04
C LYS A 22 -3.85 -10.95 5.10
N LEU A 23 -3.05 -10.20 4.33
CA LEU A 23 -1.59 -10.29 4.37
C LEU A 23 -1.05 -9.64 5.65
N ALA A 24 -1.58 -8.48 6.03
CA ALA A 24 -1.26 -7.80 7.29
C ALA A 24 -1.50 -8.70 8.51
N ALA A 25 -2.66 -9.38 8.57
CA ALA A 25 -2.98 -10.33 9.64
C ALA A 25 -2.00 -11.54 9.72
N LYS A 26 -1.18 -11.76 8.68
CA LYS A 26 -0.11 -12.77 8.65
C LYS A 26 1.28 -12.18 8.94
N GLY A 27 1.36 -10.93 9.37
CA GLY A 27 2.61 -10.23 9.69
C GLY A 27 3.37 -9.71 8.46
N VAL A 28 2.69 -9.53 7.32
CA VAL A 28 3.28 -8.94 6.12
C VAL A 28 3.02 -7.43 6.12
N ASP A 29 4.08 -6.64 6.00
CA ASP A 29 3.94 -5.19 5.86
C ASP A 29 3.41 -4.85 4.47
N ILE A 30 2.60 -3.79 4.37
CA ILE A 30 1.88 -3.47 3.14
C ILE A 30 2.33 -2.11 2.60
N LEU A 31 2.74 -2.08 1.33
CA LEU A 31 2.72 -0.86 0.54
C LEU A 31 1.59 -1.00 -0.46
N PHE A 32 0.66 -0.05 -0.51
CA PHE A 32 -0.40 -0.11 -1.51
C PHE A 32 -0.58 1.22 -2.22
N THR A 33 -1.15 1.14 -3.42
CA THR A 33 -1.46 2.32 -4.22
C THR A 33 -2.94 2.64 -4.23
N TRP A 34 -3.25 3.91 -4.49
CA TRP A 34 -4.59 4.42 -4.68
C TRP A 34 -4.58 5.48 -5.76
N ARG A 35 -5.70 5.63 -6.48
CA ARG A 35 -5.83 6.67 -7.54
C ARG A 35 -6.52 7.93 -7.02
N GLY A 36 -7.70 7.75 -6.42
CA GLY A 36 -8.49 8.79 -5.75
C GLY A 36 -8.98 8.32 -4.39
N HIS A 37 -9.68 9.20 -3.66
CA HIS A 37 -10.20 8.95 -2.31
C HIS A 37 -9.08 8.70 -1.28
N ALA A 38 -8.23 9.70 -1.08
CA ALA A 38 -7.13 9.66 -0.11
C ALA A 38 -7.58 9.26 1.30
N GLU A 39 -8.78 9.67 1.72
CA GLU A 39 -9.36 9.33 3.02
C GLU A 39 -9.60 7.82 3.17
N GLU A 40 -10.09 7.13 2.14
CA GLU A 40 -10.24 5.68 2.14
C GLU A 40 -8.87 4.99 2.26
N ALA A 41 -7.85 5.52 1.58
CA ALA A 41 -6.49 4.99 1.70
C ALA A 41 -5.96 5.15 3.14
N GLN A 42 -6.15 6.32 3.76
CA GLN A 42 -5.75 6.53 5.16
C GLN A 42 -6.52 5.63 6.13
N ALA A 43 -7.79 5.34 5.87
CA ALA A 43 -8.55 4.38 6.67
C ALA A 43 -7.94 2.97 6.59
N VAL A 44 -7.56 2.51 5.39
CA VAL A 44 -6.92 1.20 5.20
C VAL A 44 -5.56 1.12 5.89
N VAL A 45 -4.76 2.20 5.90
CA VAL A 45 -3.50 2.25 6.66
C VAL A 45 -3.78 1.98 8.14
N LYS A 46 -4.73 2.69 8.74
CA LYS A 46 -5.10 2.50 10.15
C LYS A 46 -5.60 1.09 10.46
N GLU A 47 -6.40 0.51 9.55
CA GLU A 47 -6.88 -0.88 9.70
C GLU A 47 -5.72 -1.89 9.67
N ILE A 48 -4.70 -1.68 8.81
CA ILE A 48 -3.51 -2.54 8.74
C ILE A 48 -2.64 -2.37 9.99
N GLU A 49 -2.42 -1.14 10.45
CA GLU A 49 -1.66 -0.85 11.67
C GLU A 49 -2.33 -1.45 12.91
N ALA A 50 -3.66 -1.43 12.97
CA ALA A 50 -4.42 -2.10 14.03
C ALA A 50 -4.25 -3.63 14.04
N LEU A 51 -3.83 -4.25 12.92
CA LEU A 51 -3.47 -5.67 12.84
C LEU A 51 -2.00 -5.93 13.22
N GLY A 52 -1.23 -4.90 13.57
CA GLY A 52 0.16 -5.00 14.00
C GLY A 52 1.19 -5.04 12.85
N ALA A 53 0.77 -4.77 11.61
CA ALA A 53 1.68 -4.64 10.46
C ALA A 53 1.88 -3.16 10.09
N ARG A 54 2.99 -2.84 9.41
CA ARG A 54 3.23 -1.48 8.91
C ARG A 54 2.51 -1.30 7.57
N ALA A 55 1.99 -0.09 7.34
CA ALA A 55 1.36 0.26 6.07
C ALA A 55 1.82 1.61 5.52
N VAL A 56 1.99 1.69 4.21
CA VAL A 56 2.13 2.96 3.49
C VAL A 56 1.21 2.98 2.26
N ALA A 57 0.51 4.09 2.09
CA ALA A 57 -0.35 4.35 0.94
C ALA A 57 0.27 5.42 0.03
N LEU A 58 0.65 5.03 -1.20
CA LEU A 58 1.20 5.97 -2.19
C LEU A 58 0.22 6.18 -3.34
N GLN A 59 -0.07 7.44 -3.69
CA GLN A 59 -0.90 7.72 -4.86
C GLN A 59 -0.17 7.29 -6.15
N LEU A 60 -0.89 6.60 -7.03
CA LEU A 60 -0.46 6.22 -8.38
C LEU A 60 -1.68 5.99 -9.28
N ASP A 61 -1.71 6.60 -10.46
CA ASP A 61 -2.56 6.14 -11.56
C ASP A 61 -1.79 5.15 -12.45
N VAL A 62 -2.15 3.87 -12.40
CA VAL A 62 -1.48 2.82 -13.20
C VAL A 62 -1.74 3.00 -14.71
N GLY A 63 -2.77 3.74 -15.09
CA GLY A 63 -3.03 4.11 -16.49
C GLY A 63 -2.08 5.16 -17.05
N ASP A 64 -1.34 5.88 -16.20
CA ASP A 64 -0.39 6.92 -16.59
C ASP A 64 1.05 6.48 -16.31
N SER A 65 1.62 5.77 -17.28
CA SER A 65 3.00 5.22 -17.20
C SER A 65 4.08 6.28 -16.94
N LYS A 66 3.83 7.56 -17.22
CA LYS A 66 4.78 8.65 -16.96
C LYS A 66 5.07 8.82 -15.46
N GLN A 67 4.16 8.36 -14.59
CA GLN A 67 4.32 8.45 -13.14
C GLN A 67 5.22 7.36 -12.55
N PHE A 68 5.64 6.36 -13.35
CA PHE A 68 6.28 5.15 -12.79
C PHE A 68 7.68 5.42 -12.24
N ASP A 69 8.46 6.30 -12.87
CA ASP A 69 9.79 6.66 -12.38
C ASP A 69 9.72 7.39 -11.04
N ASP A 70 8.83 8.38 -10.93
CA ASP A 70 8.56 9.11 -9.69
C ASP A 70 8.01 8.18 -8.60
N PHE A 71 7.12 7.26 -8.96
CA PHE A 71 6.59 6.26 -8.04
C PHE A 71 7.70 5.34 -7.52
N ALA A 72 8.57 4.84 -8.39
CA ALA A 72 9.70 4.01 -8.00
C ALA A 72 10.66 4.75 -7.07
N ALA A 73 10.91 6.04 -7.31
CA ALA A 73 11.70 6.89 -6.41
C ALA A 73 11.05 7.03 -5.03
N ARG A 74 9.72 7.28 -4.98
CA ARG A 74 8.96 7.36 -3.72
C ARG A 74 8.96 6.05 -2.95
N VAL A 75 8.83 4.90 -3.64
CA VAL A 75 8.93 3.58 -3.01
C VAL A 75 10.30 3.38 -2.37
N LYS A 76 11.40 3.70 -3.08
CA LYS A 76 12.75 3.63 -2.50
C LYS A 76 12.88 4.52 -1.26
N ALA A 77 12.44 5.78 -1.36
CA ALA A 77 12.51 6.72 -0.23
C ALA A 77 11.67 6.28 0.99
N THR A 78 10.59 5.53 0.75
CA THR A 78 9.70 5.01 1.81
C THR A 78 10.28 3.77 2.51
N LEU A 79 11.00 2.92 1.77
CA LEU A 79 11.46 1.61 2.24
C LEU A 79 12.93 1.57 2.67
N ASN A 80 13.69 2.62 2.38
CA ASN A 80 15.07 2.81 2.86
C ASN A 80 15.08 3.22 4.34
#